data_AF-A0A350KLM4-F1
#
_entry.id   AF-A0A350KLM4-F1
#
_cell.length_a   1.000
_cell.length_b   1.000
_cell.length_c   1.000
_cell.angle_alpha   90.00
_cell.angle_beta   90.00
_cell.angle_gamma   90.00
#
_symmetry.space_group_name_H-M   'P 1'
#
loop_
_entity.id
_entity.type
_entity.pdbx_description
1 polymer ?
#
loop_
_entity_poly.entity_id
_entity_poly.type
_entity_poly.pdbx_seq_one_letter_code
_entity_poly.pdbx_strand_id
1 'polypeptide(L)'
;MRRQFAFSPLVLFFALFAAPSVRAESVVLHELACENKLVGLIDGARERVDVSVYSINNKRLVAALIAAHDRGVKVRVLTDRVQAGGSSSKIWELLDAGVELRVHSHKRIMHTKVGIYDGVSVSSGSFNWTEPAVRKNEEVCDVFVDEPDYARQHQVLFDARWADNPAEKSDEWIAKKRAERAKKAARKAEDNAPE
;
A
#
# COMPACT_ATOMS: atom_id res chain seq x y z
N MET A 1 17.66 -6.84 79.93
CA MET A 1 16.68 -6.71 78.84
C MET A 1 17.37 -6.15 77.60
N ARG A 2 17.71 -6.98 76.60
CA ARG A 2 18.24 -6.54 75.29
C ARG A 2 17.18 -6.87 74.25
N ARG A 3 16.59 -5.87 73.60
CA ARG A 3 15.67 -6.04 72.47
C ARG A 3 16.52 -6.16 71.20
N GLN A 4 16.47 -7.32 70.55
CA GLN A 4 17.00 -7.50 69.19
C GLN A 4 15.96 -6.96 68.20
N PHE A 5 16.35 -5.97 67.39
CA PHE A 5 15.59 -5.54 66.22
C PHE A 5 16.05 -6.39 65.03
N ALA A 6 15.15 -7.20 64.48
CA ALA A 6 15.38 -7.91 63.23
C ALA A 6 15.16 -6.93 62.06
N PHE A 7 16.24 -6.58 61.36
CA PHE A 7 16.17 -5.89 60.07
C PHE A 7 15.83 -6.93 59.00
N SER A 8 14.64 -6.82 58.40
CA SER A 8 14.28 -7.59 57.19
C SER A 8 14.75 -6.80 55.97
N PRO A 9 15.63 -7.35 55.10
CA PRO A 9 16.02 -6.66 53.89
C PRO A 9 14.88 -6.78 52.87
N LEU A 10 14.36 -5.63 52.42
CA LEU A 10 13.43 -5.56 51.31
C LEU A 10 14.22 -5.87 50.02
N VAL A 11 14.06 -7.07 49.46
CA VAL A 11 14.67 -7.42 48.17
C VAL A 11 13.80 -6.82 47.07
N LEU A 12 14.27 -5.74 46.45
CA LEU A 12 13.66 -5.21 45.21
C LEU A 12 13.97 -6.17 44.06
N PHE A 13 12.95 -6.87 43.58
CA PHE A 13 13.01 -7.56 42.29
C PHE A 13 12.86 -6.52 41.17
N PHE A 14 13.98 -6.10 40.57
CA PHE A 14 13.94 -5.45 39.26
C PHE A 14 13.68 -6.52 38.20
N ALA A 15 12.43 -6.62 37.75
CA ALA A 15 12.14 -7.32 36.52
C ALA A 15 12.73 -6.51 35.36
N LEU A 16 13.89 -6.92 34.85
CA LEU A 16 14.40 -6.47 33.56
C LEU A 16 13.44 -6.97 32.48
N PHE A 17 12.45 -6.15 32.12
CA PHE A 17 11.78 -6.30 30.85
C PHE A 17 12.80 -5.93 29.77
N ALA A 18 13.41 -6.94 29.15
CA ALA A 18 14.03 -6.76 27.85
C ALA A 18 12.91 -6.33 26.91
N ALA A 19 12.83 -5.03 26.62
CA ALA A 19 11.99 -4.55 25.53
C ALA A 19 12.41 -5.36 24.30
N PRO A 20 11.47 -5.99 23.56
CA PRO A 20 11.82 -6.68 22.34
C PRO A 20 12.61 -5.69 21.48
N SER A 21 13.88 -6.00 21.23
CA SER A 21 14.71 -5.20 20.35
C SER A 21 14.18 -5.47 18.94
N VAL A 22 13.17 -4.70 18.54
CA VAL A 22 12.69 -4.69 17.17
C VAL A 22 13.82 -4.09 16.36
N ARG A 23 14.42 -4.92 15.51
CA ARG A 23 15.59 -4.52 14.73
C ARG A 23 15.06 -3.91 13.45
N ALA A 24 15.09 -2.58 13.39
CA ALA A 24 14.83 -1.88 12.16
C ALA A 24 15.74 -2.41 11.04
N GLU A 25 15.16 -2.73 9.90
CA GLU A 25 15.85 -3.30 8.75
C GLU A 25 15.57 -2.43 7.52
N SER A 26 16.65 -1.98 6.86
CA SER A 26 16.58 -1.32 5.56
C SER A 26 17.22 -2.23 4.53
N VAL A 27 16.47 -2.61 3.49
CA VAL A 27 16.96 -3.51 2.44
C VAL A 27 16.65 -2.94 1.06
N VAL A 28 17.66 -2.95 0.19
CA VAL A 28 17.49 -2.73 -1.25
C VAL A 28 17.32 -4.09 -1.92
N LEU A 29 16.20 -4.26 -2.62
CA LEU A 29 15.83 -5.56 -3.19
C LEU A 29 15.82 -5.52 -4.72
N HIS A 30 16.30 -6.61 -5.31
CA HIS A 30 16.03 -6.92 -6.72
C HIS A 30 14.55 -7.25 -6.93
N GLU A 31 14.12 -7.23 -8.18
CA GLU A 31 12.74 -7.06 -8.62
C GLU A 31 11.78 -8.14 -8.09
N LEU A 32 12.15 -9.42 -8.19
CA LEU A 32 11.33 -10.52 -7.65
C LEU A 32 11.34 -10.56 -6.11
N ALA A 33 12.46 -10.20 -5.50
CA ALA A 33 12.56 -10.13 -4.05
C ALA A 33 11.71 -8.96 -3.49
N CYS A 34 11.67 -7.84 -4.22
CA CYS A 34 10.78 -6.72 -3.92
C CYS A 34 9.32 -7.16 -3.94
N GLU A 35 8.83 -7.76 -5.04
CA GLU A 35 7.45 -8.26 -5.12
C GLU A 35 7.10 -9.16 -3.92
N ASN A 36 7.95 -10.13 -3.62
CA ASN A 36 7.74 -11.04 -2.48
C ASN A 36 7.69 -10.30 -1.13
N LYS A 37 8.59 -9.33 -0.90
CA LYS A 37 8.63 -8.55 0.33
C LYS A 37 7.38 -7.69 0.48
N LEU A 38 6.95 -7.01 -0.59
CA LEU A 38 5.75 -6.18 -0.58
C LEU A 38 4.50 -7.02 -0.33
N VAL A 39 4.34 -8.18 -0.99
CA VAL A 39 3.25 -9.12 -0.72
C VAL A 39 3.26 -9.55 0.75
N GLY A 40 4.43 -9.93 1.29
CA GLY A 40 4.55 -10.32 2.70
C GLY A 40 4.19 -9.22 3.69
N LEU A 41 4.51 -7.96 3.39
CA LEU A 41 4.11 -6.82 4.22
C LEU A 41 2.59 -6.58 4.16
N ILE A 42 1.96 -6.71 3.00
CA ILE A 42 0.50 -6.58 2.84
C ILE A 42 -0.23 -7.73 3.53
N ASP A 43 0.27 -8.95 3.40
CA ASP A 43 -0.32 -10.14 4.04
C ASP A 43 -0.17 -10.10 5.56
N GLY A 44 0.94 -9.54 6.06
CA GLY A 44 1.22 -9.37 7.49
C GLY A 44 0.49 -8.20 8.15
N ALA A 45 0.01 -7.22 7.37
CA ALA A 45 -0.62 -6.02 7.90
C ALA A 45 -1.92 -6.33 8.66
N ARG A 46 -2.14 -5.61 9.77
CA ARG A 46 -3.26 -5.83 10.70
C ARG A 46 -4.23 -4.66 10.81
N GLU A 47 -3.77 -3.44 10.59
CA GLU A 47 -4.56 -2.23 10.81
C GLU A 47 -4.79 -1.45 9.52
N ARG A 48 -3.71 -1.17 8.78
CA ARG A 48 -3.77 -0.27 7.62
C ARG A 48 -2.71 -0.56 6.58
N VAL A 49 -3.09 -0.47 5.30
CA VAL A 49 -2.18 -0.42 4.16
C VAL A 49 -2.54 0.78 3.30
N ASP A 50 -1.62 1.74 3.19
CA ASP A 50 -1.78 2.94 2.37
C ASP A 50 -0.79 2.90 1.20
N VAL A 51 -1.29 2.98 -0.03
CA VAL A 51 -0.49 2.83 -1.25
C VAL A 51 -0.64 4.04 -2.14
N SER A 52 0.46 4.69 -2.51
CA SER A 52 0.50 5.71 -3.55
C SER A 52 1.39 5.23 -4.69
N VAL A 53 0.77 4.78 -5.79
CA VAL A 53 1.50 4.12 -6.90
C VAL A 53 1.11 4.63 -8.27
N TYR A 54 2.12 5.01 -9.07
CA TYR A 54 1.94 5.55 -10.42
C TYR A 54 1.18 4.58 -11.32
N SER A 55 1.55 3.29 -11.34
CA SER A 55 0.88 2.28 -12.14
C SER A 55 0.80 0.96 -11.39
N ILE A 56 -0.33 0.26 -11.51
CA ILE A 56 -0.57 -1.04 -10.89
C ILE A 56 -1.22 -2.01 -11.88
N ASN A 57 -0.53 -3.12 -12.14
CA ASN A 57 -1.06 -4.26 -12.89
C ASN A 57 -0.50 -5.62 -12.46
N ASN A 58 0.32 -5.65 -11.42
CA ASN A 58 0.87 -6.87 -10.84
C ASN A 58 -0.25 -7.65 -10.14
N LYS A 59 -0.49 -8.89 -10.57
CA LYS A 59 -1.61 -9.68 -10.05
C LYS A 59 -1.43 -10.10 -8.59
N ARG A 60 -0.20 -10.36 -8.15
CA ARG A 60 0.08 -10.79 -6.78
C ARG A 60 -0.15 -9.66 -5.79
N LEU A 61 0.31 -8.44 -6.13
CA LEU A 61 0.10 -7.26 -5.29
C LEU A 61 -1.38 -6.85 -5.24
N VAL A 62 -2.10 -6.92 -6.36
CA VAL A 62 -3.56 -6.65 -6.38
C VAL A 62 -4.30 -7.67 -5.52
N ALA A 63 -4.01 -8.96 -5.66
CA ALA A 63 -4.62 -10.01 -4.85
C ALA A 63 -4.32 -9.84 -3.35
N ALA A 64 -3.09 -9.48 -2.98
CA ALA A 64 -2.72 -9.22 -1.59
C ALA A 64 -3.49 -8.04 -1.00
N LEU A 65 -3.66 -6.93 -1.74
CA LEU A 65 -4.43 -5.78 -1.29
C LEU A 65 -5.91 -6.13 -1.07
N ILE A 66 -6.51 -6.89 -1.98
CA ILE A 66 -7.90 -7.38 -1.84
C ILE A 66 -7.99 -8.29 -0.61
N ALA A 67 -7.08 -9.25 -0.47
CA ALA A 67 -7.07 -10.15 0.69
C ALA A 67 -6.88 -9.39 2.01
N ALA A 68 -6.09 -8.32 2.05
CA ALA A 68 -5.96 -7.47 3.23
C ALA A 68 -7.28 -6.74 3.55
N HIS A 69 -7.93 -6.17 2.53
CA HIS A 69 -9.24 -5.56 2.68
C HIS A 69 -10.29 -6.53 3.20
N ASP A 70 -10.34 -7.75 2.66
CA ASP A 70 -11.28 -8.80 3.07
C ASP A 70 -11.05 -9.25 4.53
N ARG A 71 -9.82 -9.16 5.04
CA ARG A 71 -9.49 -9.38 6.46
C ARG A 71 -9.93 -8.24 7.38
N GLY A 72 -10.45 -7.14 6.83
CA GLY A 72 -10.85 -5.94 7.57
C GLY A 72 -9.72 -4.92 7.77
N VAL A 73 -8.56 -5.10 7.14
CA VAL A 73 -7.48 -4.10 7.14
C VAL A 73 -7.94 -2.88 6.35
N LYS A 74 -7.69 -1.68 6.86
CA LYS A 74 -8.01 -0.45 6.11
C LYS A 74 -7.04 -0.30 4.94
N VAL A 75 -7.51 -0.55 3.72
CA VAL A 75 -6.69 -0.40 2.51
C VAL A 75 -7.09 0.86 1.75
N ARG A 76 -6.14 1.77 1.53
CA ARG A 76 -6.32 2.97 0.71
C ARG A 76 -5.32 3.00 -0.44
N VAL A 77 -5.80 3.20 -1.66
CA VAL A 77 -4.95 3.24 -2.87
C VAL A 77 -5.12 4.56 -3.61
N LEU A 78 -4.05 5.33 -3.76
CA LEU A 78 -3.99 6.54 -4.58
C LEU A 78 -3.15 6.27 -5.82
N THR A 79 -3.71 6.51 -7.01
CA THR A 79 -3.04 6.19 -8.28
C THR A 79 -3.14 7.31 -9.32
N ASP A 80 -2.25 7.28 -10.32
CA ASP A 80 -2.25 8.27 -11.40
C ASP A 80 -3.42 8.06 -12.37
N ARG A 81 -4.09 9.16 -12.77
CA ARG A 81 -5.26 9.10 -13.65
C ARG A 81 -5.01 8.54 -15.05
N VAL A 82 -3.80 8.73 -15.59
CA VAL A 82 -3.49 8.30 -16.96
C VAL A 82 -3.25 6.80 -16.93
N GLN A 83 -2.45 6.34 -15.96
CA GLN A 83 -2.16 4.93 -15.77
C GLN A 83 -3.41 4.13 -15.35
N ALA A 84 -4.23 4.68 -14.45
CA ALA A 84 -5.53 4.12 -14.06
C ALA A 84 -6.48 3.88 -15.26
N GLY A 85 -6.43 4.77 -16.26
CA GLY A 85 -7.25 4.67 -17.47
C GLY A 85 -6.74 3.66 -18.50
N GLY A 86 -5.51 3.14 -18.32
CA GLY A 86 -4.88 2.19 -19.23
C GLY A 86 -5.60 0.84 -19.26
N SER A 87 -5.56 0.15 -20.40
CA SER A 87 -6.20 -1.17 -20.58
C SER A 87 -5.57 -2.28 -19.76
N SER A 88 -4.28 -2.17 -19.44
CA SER A 88 -3.56 -3.12 -18.59
C SER A 88 -3.75 -2.85 -17.09
N SER A 89 -4.36 -1.71 -16.73
CA SER A 89 -4.52 -1.32 -15.33
C SER A 89 -5.45 -2.27 -14.58
N LYS A 90 -5.06 -2.64 -13.36
CA LYS A 90 -5.81 -3.55 -12.49
C LYS A 90 -6.60 -2.84 -11.39
N ILE A 91 -6.71 -1.51 -11.44
CA ILE A 91 -7.44 -0.73 -10.44
C ILE A 91 -8.93 -1.08 -10.35
N TRP A 92 -9.51 -1.62 -11.43
CA TRP A 92 -10.92 -1.99 -11.48
C TRP A 92 -11.21 -3.22 -10.62
N GLU A 93 -10.25 -4.14 -10.50
CA GLU A 93 -10.37 -5.30 -9.61
C GLU A 93 -10.36 -4.85 -8.14
N LEU A 94 -9.57 -3.82 -7.79
CA LEU A 94 -9.59 -3.22 -6.46
C LEU A 94 -10.93 -2.51 -6.16
N LEU A 95 -11.41 -1.71 -7.11
CA LEU A 95 -12.69 -1.00 -6.99
C LEU A 95 -13.87 -1.97 -6.84
N ASP A 96 -13.90 -3.03 -7.66
CA ASP A 96 -14.98 -4.01 -7.64
C ASP A 96 -14.94 -4.88 -6.37
N ALA A 97 -13.76 -5.02 -5.73
CA ALA A 97 -13.60 -5.64 -4.42
C ALA A 97 -13.93 -4.71 -3.23
N GLY A 98 -14.26 -3.44 -3.46
CA GLY A 98 -14.60 -2.49 -2.41
C GLY A 98 -13.42 -1.78 -1.73
N VAL A 99 -12.19 -1.94 -2.26
CA VAL A 99 -11.02 -1.23 -1.75
C VAL A 99 -11.18 0.29 -1.95
N GLU A 100 -10.88 1.08 -0.92
CA GLU A 100 -10.95 2.55 -1.01
C GLU A 100 -9.87 3.05 -1.98
N LEU A 101 -10.29 3.52 -3.15
CA LEU A 101 -9.38 3.95 -4.21
C LEU A 101 -9.67 5.39 -4.61
N ARG A 102 -8.60 6.17 -4.73
CA ARG A 102 -8.63 7.54 -5.25
C ARG A 102 -7.73 7.69 -6.44
N VAL A 103 -8.17 8.55 -7.36
CA VAL A 103 -7.45 8.84 -8.60
C VAL A 103 -6.92 10.27 -8.55
N HIS A 104 -5.65 10.44 -8.89
CA HIS A 104 -4.99 11.74 -8.87
C HIS A 104 -5.66 12.74 -9.82
N SER A 105 -6.17 13.83 -9.24
CA SER A 105 -7.05 14.80 -9.89
C SER A 105 -6.33 16.00 -10.51
N HIS A 106 -5.03 16.18 -10.23
CA HIS A 106 -4.25 17.32 -10.73
C HIS A 106 -3.66 17.08 -12.11
N LYS A 107 -3.49 18.14 -12.92
CA LYS A 107 -2.94 18.06 -14.30
C LYS A 107 -1.58 17.37 -14.42
N ARG A 108 -0.69 17.50 -13.43
CA ARG A 108 0.58 16.78 -13.37
C ARG A 108 0.38 15.28 -13.08
N ILE A 109 1.31 14.44 -13.50
CA ILE A 109 1.28 13.02 -13.14
C ILE A 109 1.62 12.81 -11.66
N MET A 110 1.08 11.75 -11.06
CA MET A 110 1.51 11.28 -9.75
C MET A 110 2.53 10.15 -9.91
N HIS A 111 3.82 10.43 -9.73
CA HIS A 111 4.88 9.47 -10.09
C HIS A 111 5.46 8.67 -8.91
N THR A 112 4.76 8.61 -7.78
CA THR A 112 5.18 7.88 -6.57
C THR A 112 5.04 6.36 -6.74
N LYS A 113 5.82 5.60 -5.96
CA LYS A 113 5.66 4.15 -5.76
C LYS A 113 5.92 3.82 -4.29
N VAL A 114 4.97 4.20 -3.44
CA VAL A 114 5.11 4.13 -1.99
C VAL A 114 4.01 3.23 -1.43
N GLY A 115 4.39 2.36 -0.49
CA GLY A 115 3.47 1.60 0.35
C GLY A 115 3.81 1.83 1.82
N ILE A 116 2.81 2.02 2.66
CA ILE A 116 2.94 2.22 4.10
C ILE A 116 2.10 1.13 4.78
N TYR A 117 2.71 0.38 5.68
CA TYR A 117 2.12 -0.80 6.31
C TYR A 117 2.07 -0.59 7.82
N ASP A 118 0.86 -0.62 8.38
CA ASP A 118 0.53 -0.43 9.80
C ASP A 118 1.15 0.83 10.46
N GLY A 119 1.58 1.80 9.65
CA GLY A 119 2.27 2.99 10.15
C GLY A 119 3.65 2.72 10.76
N VAL A 120 4.22 1.54 10.51
CA VAL A 120 5.54 1.14 11.03
C VAL A 120 6.53 0.74 9.95
N SER A 121 6.07 0.31 8.78
CA SER A 121 6.95 -0.08 7.66
C SER A 121 6.61 0.71 6.39
N VAL A 122 7.62 0.95 5.55
CA VAL A 122 7.49 1.68 4.29
C VAL A 122 8.24 0.96 3.18
N SER A 123 7.66 0.90 1.99
CA SER A 123 8.37 0.63 0.76
C SER A 123 8.38 1.87 -0.14
N SER A 124 9.50 2.15 -0.78
CA SER A 124 9.70 3.26 -1.72
C SER A 124 10.67 2.86 -2.85
N GLY A 125 10.92 3.76 -3.79
CA GLY A 125 11.87 3.57 -4.89
C GLY A 125 11.25 3.82 -6.27
N SER A 126 11.82 3.20 -7.31
CA SER A 126 11.33 3.32 -8.69
C SER A 126 10.30 2.24 -9.06
N PHE A 127 10.23 1.16 -8.27
CA PHE A 127 9.43 -0.04 -8.55
C PHE A 127 7.93 0.23 -8.67
N ASN A 128 7.41 0.34 -9.90
CA ASN A 128 5.97 0.35 -10.13
C ASN A 128 5.36 -1.01 -9.76
N TRP A 129 4.10 -1.05 -9.33
CA TRP A 129 3.46 -2.30 -8.90
C TRP A 129 2.93 -3.08 -10.12
N THR A 130 3.84 -3.43 -11.02
CA THR A 130 3.53 -3.93 -12.36
C THR A 130 4.35 -5.16 -12.72
N GLU A 131 3.84 -5.98 -13.63
CA GLU A 131 4.55 -7.17 -14.13
C GLU A 131 5.91 -6.82 -14.79
N PRO A 132 6.05 -5.74 -15.59
CA PRO A 132 7.35 -5.35 -16.15
C PRO A 132 8.37 -4.93 -15.09
N ALA A 133 7.95 -4.29 -14.00
CA ALA A 133 8.84 -3.94 -12.90
C ALA A 133 9.46 -5.19 -12.25
N VAL A 134 8.78 -6.33 -12.29
CA VAL A 134 9.30 -7.62 -11.78
C VAL A 134 10.24 -8.30 -12.77
N ARG A 135 9.93 -8.24 -14.07
CA ARG A 135 10.49 -9.17 -15.08
C ARG A 135 11.32 -8.53 -16.18
N LYS A 136 11.27 -7.22 -16.34
CA LYS A 136 11.77 -6.52 -17.55
C LYS A 136 12.57 -5.26 -17.25
N ASN A 137 12.19 -4.52 -16.22
CA ASN A 137 12.85 -3.28 -15.85
C ASN A 137 13.95 -3.57 -14.83
N GLU A 138 14.96 -2.70 -14.80
CA GLU A 138 15.83 -2.54 -13.64
C GLU A 138 15.19 -1.51 -12.72
N GLU A 139 14.94 -1.89 -11.47
CA GLU A 139 14.21 -1.06 -10.51
C GLU A 139 14.94 -1.01 -9.16
N VAL A 140 14.81 0.12 -8.47
CA VAL A 140 15.19 0.23 -7.06
C VAL A 140 13.94 0.05 -6.22
N CYS A 141 14.03 -0.83 -5.24
CA CYS A 141 13.00 -1.09 -4.25
C CYS A 141 13.63 -1.05 -2.85
N ASP A 142 13.35 0.02 -2.14
CA ASP A 142 13.82 0.26 -0.78
C ASP A 142 12.70 -0.11 0.18
N VAL A 143 12.99 -0.98 1.14
CA VAL A 143 12.03 -1.38 2.18
C VAL A 143 12.62 -1.10 3.55
N PHE A 144 11.89 -0.31 4.32
CA PHE A 144 12.20 0.07 5.70
C PHE A 144 11.18 -0.61 6.61
N VAL A 145 11.64 -1.59 7.39
CA VAL A 145 10.81 -2.41 8.27
C VAL A 145 10.99 -1.96 9.71
N ASP A 146 9.87 -1.83 10.43
CA ASP A 146 9.83 -1.43 11.83
C ASP A 146 10.53 -0.08 12.12
N GLU A 147 10.28 0.89 11.23
CA GLU A 147 10.79 2.26 11.25
C GLU A 147 9.62 3.27 11.39
N PRO A 148 8.97 3.36 12.58
CA PRO A 148 7.74 4.13 12.76
C PRO A 148 7.89 5.63 12.52
N ASP A 149 9.05 6.23 12.80
CA ASP A 149 9.27 7.64 12.51
C ASP A 149 9.35 7.93 11.00
N TYR A 150 9.98 7.03 10.24
CA TYR A 150 10.03 7.12 8.78
C TYR A 150 8.65 6.88 8.17
N ALA A 151 7.90 5.91 8.68
CA ALA A 151 6.53 5.63 8.30
C ALA A 151 5.60 6.81 8.58
N ARG A 152 5.74 7.47 9.73
CA ARG A 152 4.96 8.66 10.09
C ARG A 152 5.20 9.81 9.11
N GLN A 153 6.44 10.05 8.66
CA GLN A 153 6.73 11.08 7.67
C GLN A 153 6.04 10.79 6.32
N HIS A 154 6.04 9.53 5.89
CA HIS A 154 5.35 9.11 4.68
C HIS A 154 3.82 9.20 4.83
N GLN A 155 3.29 8.86 6.01
CA GLN A 155 1.88 8.92 6.33
C GLN A 155 1.34 10.35 6.23
N VAL A 156 2.06 11.34 6.78
CA VAL A 156 1.70 12.76 6.68
C VAL A 156 1.56 13.19 5.22
N LEU A 157 2.51 12.81 4.38
CA LEU A 157 2.50 13.16 2.96
C LEU A 157 1.41 12.40 2.19
N PHE A 158 1.17 11.14 2.53
CA PHE A 158 0.08 10.36 1.96
C PHE A 158 -1.27 10.99 2.29
N ASP A 159 -1.52 11.32 3.57
CA ASP A 159 -2.79 11.89 4.02
C ASP A 159 -3.06 13.27 3.41
N ALA A 160 -2.04 14.11 3.28
CA ALA A 160 -2.16 15.38 2.57
C ALA A 160 -2.59 15.17 1.10
N ARG A 161 -1.95 14.23 0.39
CA ARG A 161 -2.31 13.89 -1.00
C ARG A 161 -3.67 13.22 -1.10
N TRP A 162 -4.03 12.40 -0.12
CA TRP A 162 -5.32 11.75 -0.04
C TRP A 162 -6.42 12.82 0.05
N ALA A 163 -6.30 13.77 0.99
CA ALA A 163 -7.23 14.87 1.16
C ALA A 163 -7.33 15.77 -0.09
N ASP A 164 -6.20 16.04 -0.75
CA ASP A 164 -6.10 16.84 -1.98
C ASP A 164 -6.73 16.16 -3.22
N ASN A 165 -6.99 14.86 -3.13
CA ASN A 165 -7.67 14.08 -4.15
C ASN A 165 -8.94 13.48 -3.53
N PRO A 166 -10.03 14.25 -3.39
CA PRO A 166 -11.22 13.80 -2.67
C PRO A 166 -12.00 12.73 -3.46
N ALA A 167 -12.87 11.99 -2.76
CA ALA A 167 -13.59 10.85 -3.31
C ALA A 167 -14.49 11.25 -4.48
N GLU A 168 -15.16 12.39 -4.38
CA GLU A 168 -16.10 12.91 -5.37
C GLU A 168 -15.45 13.06 -6.75
N LYS A 169 -14.21 13.57 -6.81
CA LYS A 169 -13.45 13.68 -8.06
C LYS A 169 -13.07 12.31 -8.64
N SER A 170 -12.81 11.34 -7.77
CA SER A 170 -12.52 9.97 -8.19
C SER A 170 -13.77 9.31 -8.74
N ASP A 171 -14.93 9.51 -8.10
CA ASP A 171 -16.22 8.98 -8.53
C ASP A 171 -16.63 9.54 -9.90
N GLU A 172 -16.47 10.85 -10.12
CA GLU A 172 -16.67 11.49 -11.43
C GLU A 172 -15.79 10.85 -12.51
N TRP A 173 -14.50 10.64 -12.21
CA TRP A 173 -13.57 10.01 -13.13
C TRP A 173 -13.95 8.55 -13.42
N ILE A 174 -14.32 7.78 -12.39
CA ILE A 174 -14.73 6.38 -12.48
C ILE A 174 -15.99 6.24 -13.33
N ALA A 175 -17.01 7.07 -13.07
CA ALA A 175 -18.26 7.08 -13.83
C ALA A 175 -18.01 7.36 -15.31
N LYS A 176 -17.18 8.38 -15.61
CA LYS A 176 -16.78 8.70 -16.98
C LYS A 176 -16.09 7.52 -17.65
N LYS A 177 -15.14 6.86 -16.99
CA LYS A 177 -14.41 5.72 -17.56
C LYS A 177 -15.28 4.47 -17.74
N ARG A 178 -16.23 4.21 -16.84
CA ARG A 178 -17.24 3.15 -17.03
C ARG A 178 -18.09 3.42 -18.28
N ALA A 179 -18.56 4.65 -18.47
CA ALA A 179 -19.33 5.02 -19.66
C ALA A 179 -18.52 4.89 -20.97
N GLU A 180 -17.25 5.34 -20.98
CA GLU A 180 -16.36 5.19 -22.13
C GLU A 180 -16.14 3.71 -22.49
N ARG A 181 -15.93 2.85 -21.49
CA ARG A 181 -15.75 1.40 -21.67
C ARG A 181 -17.01 0.73 -22.22
N ALA A 182 -18.18 1.07 -21.68
CA ALA A 182 -19.46 0.54 -22.15
C ALA A 182 -19.71 0.89 -23.62
N LYS A 183 -19.49 2.16 -24.02
CA LYS A 183 -19.60 2.60 -25.42
C LYS A 183 -18.66 1.83 -26.35
N LYS A 184 -17.40 1.63 -25.93
CA LYS A 184 -16.42 0.87 -26.71
C LYS A 184 -16.83 -0.60 -26.87
N ALA A 185 -17.40 -1.21 -25.82
CA ALA A 185 -17.89 -2.58 -25.86
C ALA A 185 -19.10 -2.73 -26.79
N ALA A 186 -20.07 -1.81 -26.73
CA ALA A 186 -21.25 -1.80 -27.60
C ALA A 186 -20.87 -1.70 -29.08
N ARG A 187 -19.99 -0.74 -29.42
CA ARG A 187 -19.49 -0.59 -30.80
C ARG A 187 -18.79 -1.86 -31.30
N LYS A 188 -17.96 -2.49 -30.45
CA LYS A 188 -17.30 -3.75 -30.81
C LYS A 188 -18.30 -4.90 -31.01
N ALA A 189 -19.41 -4.92 -30.29
CA ALA A 189 -20.44 -5.94 -30.47
C ALA A 189 -21.19 -5.75 -31.80
N GLU A 190 -21.52 -4.51 -32.16
CA GLU A 190 -22.11 -4.15 -33.47
C GLU A 190 -21.17 -4.55 -34.62
N ASP A 191 -19.88 -4.22 -34.51
CA ASP A 191 -18.86 -4.56 -35.52
C ASP A 191 -18.65 -6.08 -35.70
N ASN A 192 -19.09 -6.92 -34.75
CA ASN A 192 -18.93 -8.38 -34.77
C ASN A 192 -20.27 -9.15 -34.92
N ALA A 193 -21.39 -8.46 -35.17
CA ALA A 193 -22.66 -9.14 -35.41
C ALA A 193 -22.61 -9.87 -36.78
N PRO A 194 -23.03 -11.14 -36.86
CA PRO A 194 -23.13 -11.84 -38.14
C PRO A 194 -24.17 -11.15 -39.04
N GLU A 195 -23.85 -11.02 -40.33
CA GLU A 195 -24.77 -10.52 -41.38
C GLU A 195 -26.04 -11.38 -41.51
#